data_AF-A0A8W8LN12-F1
#
_entry.id   AF-A0A8W8LN12-F1
#
_cell.length_a   1.000
_cell.length_b   1.000
_cell.length_c   1.000
_cell.angle_alpha   90.00
_cell.angle_beta   90.00
_cell.angle_gamma   90.00
#
_symmetry.space_group_name_H-M   'P 1'
#
loop_
_entity.id
_entity.type
_entity.pdbx_description
1 polymer ?
#
loop_
_entity_poly.entity_id
_entity_poly.type
_entity_poly.pdbx_seq_one_letter_code
_entity_poly.pdbx_strand_id
1 'polypeptide(L)'
;MRFLELILAQVNSATVKVPDIDAKKFNIKEGAASMDCIFYEIDHSLPKLTRGKLYRIVGSFDSHQNVIKCVSVREALPEEYTTHQTCVQRCAQYKLELSNLVREQ
;
A
#
# COMPACT_ATOMS: atom_id res chain seq x y z
N MET A 1 -10.38 16.25 2.84
CA MET A 1 -9.08 15.84 3.41
C MET A 1 -8.86 14.38 3.04
N ARG A 2 -7.81 14.03 2.27
CA ARG A 2 -7.50 12.63 1.96
C ARG A 2 -6.50 12.14 3.00
N PHE A 3 -6.82 11.04 3.67
CA PHE A 3 -5.91 10.41 4.61
C PHE A 3 -4.84 9.63 3.84
N LEU A 4 -3.60 9.71 4.33
CA LEU A 4 -2.52 8.87 3.83
C LEU A 4 -2.51 7.57 4.63
N GLU A 5 -2.49 6.47 3.91
CA GLU A 5 -2.42 5.12 4.44
C GLU A 5 -0.99 4.60 4.31
N LEU A 6 -0.56 3.85 5.32
CA LEU A 6 0.69 3.10 5.32
C LEU A 6 0.38 1.67 4.89
N ILE A 7 1.06 1.21 3.84
CA ILE A 7 0.91 -0.12 3.25
C ILE A 7 2.29 -0.77 3.21
N LEU A 8 2.38 -2.01 3.65
CA LEU A 8 3.59 -2.82 3.59
C LEU A 8 3.31 -4.08 2.78
N ALA A 9 3.84 -4.13 1.56
CA ALA A 9 3.52 -5.20 0.61
C ALA A 9 4.68 -5.51 -0.33
N GLN A 10 4.64 -6.69 -0.94
CA GLN A 10 5.65 -7.11 -1.92
C GLN A 10 5.34 -6.53 -3.30
N VAL A 11 6.36 -6.07 -4.00
CA VAL A 11 6.21 -5.64 -5.40
C VAL A 11 6.14 -6.88 -6.30
N ASN A 12 5.11 -6.97 -7.13
CA ASN A 12 4.87 -8.12 -8.01
C ASN A 12 5.14 -7.83 -9.49
N SER A 13 5.17 -6.57 -9.92
CA SER A 13 5.45 -6.20 -11.32
C SER A 13 6.70 -5.32 -11.46
N ALA A 14 7.23 -5.26 -12.69
CA ALA A 14 8.19 -4.22 -13.04
C ALA A 14 7.49 -2.86 -13.12
N THR A 15 8.24 -1.80 -12.85
CA THR A 15 7.74 -0.44 -12.98
C THR A 15 7.52 -0.07 -14.45
N VAL A 16 6.37 0.51 -14.77
CA VAL A 16 6.00 0.99 -16.10
C VAL A 16 5.84 2.51 -16.06
N LYS A 17 6.45 3.22 -17.01
CA LYS A 17 6.23 4.67 -17.16
C LYS A 17 4.82 4.92 -17.68
N VAL A 18 4.12 5.89 -17.11
CA VAL A 18 2.80 6.28 -17.60
C VAL A 18 2.96 7.21 -18.81
N PRO A 19 2.22 7.02 -19.91
CA PRO A 19 2.21 7.97 -21.01
C PRO A 19 1.76 9.36 -20.56
N ASP A 20 2.33 10.40 -21.16
CA ASP A 20 1.91 11.80 -21.05
C ASP A 20 1.97 12.45 -19.65
N ILE A 21 2.39 11.71 -18.63
CA ILE A 21 2.61 12.23 -17.27
C ILE A 21 3.93 11.70 -16.72
N ASP A 22 4.60 12.50 -15.88
CA ASP A 22 5.82 12.06 -15.21
C ASP A 22 5.47 11.21 -13.99
N ALA A 23 5.08 9.97 -14.26
CA ALA A 23 4.70 9.02 -13.24
C ALA A 23 5.09 7.59 -13.63
N LYS A 24 5.19 6.76 -12.60
CA LYS A 24 5.52 5.35 -12.67
C LYS A 24 4.44 4.52 -12.00
N LYS A 25 4.00 3.47 -12.69
CA LYS A 25 3.04 2.48 -12.17
C LYS A 25 3.72 1.17 -11.85
N PHE A 26 3.27 0.52 -10.78
CA PHE A 26 3.71 -0.82 -10.38
C PHE A 26 2.59 -1.50 -9.60
N ASN A 27 2.69 -2.81 -9.42
CA ASN A 27 1.70 -3.62 -8.72
C ASN A 27 2.30 -4.18 -7.43
N ILE A 28 1.53 -4.11 -6.35
CA ILE A 28 1.84 -4.77 -5.09
C ILE A 28 0.93 -5.96 -4.86
N LYS A 29 1.42 -6.94 -4.11
CA LYS A 29 0.70 -8.17 -3.80
C LYS A 29 0.92 -8.57 -2.34
N GLU A 30 -0.17 -9.02 -1.72
CA GLU A 30 -0.15 -9.72 -0.43
C GLU A 30 -1.07 -10.93 -0.52
N GLY A 31 -0.52 -12.14 -0.39
CA GLY A 31 -1.28 -13.38 -0.56
C GLY A 31 -1.93 -13.47 -1.95
N ALA A 32 -3.26 -13.55 -2.00
CA ALA A 32 -4.03 -13.55 -3.25
C ALA A 32 -4.45 -12.14 -3.71
N ALA A 33 -4.35 -11.13 -2.83
CA ALA A 33 -4.75 -9.77 -3.14
C ALA A 33 -3.63 -9.02 -3.86
N SER A 34 -4.00 -8.21 -4.85
CA SER A 34 -3.07 -7.34 -5.57
C SER A 34 -3.70 -5.97 -5.82
N MET A 35 -2.88 -4.92 -5.81
CA MET A 35 -3.34 -3.55 -6.05
C MET A 35 -2.32 -2.77 -6.86
N ASP A 36 -2.82 -1.94 -7.78
CA ASP A 36 -2.00 -1.06 -8.57
C ASP A 36 -1.64 0.20 -7.79
N CYS A 37 -0.39 0.63 -7.99
CA CYS A 37 0.22 1.78 -7.36
C CYS A 37 0.70 2.73 -8.46
N ILE A 38 0.53 4.03 -8.24
CA ILE A 38 1.09 5.08 -9.08
C ILE A 38 1.89 6.06 -8.24
N PHE A 39 3.13 6.34 -8.66
CA PHE A 39 4.01 7.30 -8.03
C PHE A 39 4.32 8.42 -9.03
N TYR A 40 3.98 9.66 -8.67
CA TYR A 40 4.25 10.84 -9.49
C TYR A 40 5.67 11.34 -9.17
N GLU A 41 6.50 11.49 -10.19
CA GLU A 41 7.91 11.89 -10.04
C GLU A 41 8.07 13.42 -10.06
N ILE A 42 7.36 14.12 -9.17
CA ILE A 42 7.37 15.60 -9.12
C ILE A 42 8.65 16.09 -8.43
N ASP A 43 8.79 15.79 -7.14
CA ASP A 43 9.91 16.27 -6.31
C ASP A 43 11.00 15.20 -6.12
N HIS A 44 10.67 13.93 -6.37
CA HIS A 44 11.55 12.78 -6.12
C HIS A 44 11.31 11.71 -7.18
N SER A 45 12.35 10.94 -7.51
CA SER A 45 12.21 9.77 -8.38
C SER A 45 11.83 8.52 -7.57
N LEU A 46 11.07 7.62 -8.19
CA LEU A 46 10.76 6.33 -7.60
C LEU A 46 12.05 5.50 -7.49
N PRO A 47 12.39 4.96 -6.31
CA PRO A 47 13.55 4.08 -6.17
C PRO A 47 13.36 2.82 -7.02
N LYS A 48 14.47 2.18 -7.38
CA LYS A 48 14.43 0.94 -8.15
C LYS A 48 13.69 -0.14 -7.36
N LEU A 49 12.55 -0.59 -7.89
CA LEU A 49 11.76 -1.65 -7.28
C LEU A 49 12.28 -3.02 -7.74
N THR A 50 12.50 -3.91 -6.78
CA THR A 50 12.86 -5.31 -7.03
C THR A 50 11.64 -6.18 -6.77
N ARG A 51 11.27 -7.00 -7.77
CA ARG A 51 10.15 -7.94 -7.62
C ARG A 51 10.38 -8.90 -6.45
N GLY A 52 9.34 -9.16 -5.67
CA GLY A 52 9.36 -10.04 -4.50
C GLY A 52 9.92 -9.39 -3.23
N LYS A 53 10.55 -8.21 -3.32
CA LYS A 53 10.97 -7.45 -2.14
C LYS A 53 9.79 -6.71 -1.52
N LEU A 54 9.88 -6.51 -0.22
CA LEU A 54 8.90 -5.78 0.57
C LEU A 54 9.18 -4.28 0.56
N TYR A 55 8.14 -3.48 0.36
CA TYR A 55 8.23 -2.04 0.34
C TYR A 55 7.24 -1.41 1.30
N ARG A 56 7.70 -0.34 1.94
CA ARG A 56 6.89 0.59 2.72
C ARG A 56 6.36 1.67 1.79
N ILE A 57 5.05 1.72 1.65
CA ILE A 57 4.33 2.60 0.75
C ILE A 57 3.42 3.49 1.58
N VAL A 58 3.50 4.79 1.35
CA VAL A 58 2.57 5.77 1.92
C VAL A 58 1.83 6.42 0.77
N GLY A 59 0.51 6.43 0.83
CA GLY A 59 -0.31 6.98 -0.25
C GLY A 59 -1.77 7.08 0.10
N SER A 60 -2.57 7.58 -0.82
CA SER A 60 -4.04 7.61 -0.68
C SER A 60 -4.66 6.68 -1.71
N PHE A 61 -5.64 5.88 -1.30
CA PHE A 61 -6.43 5.09 -2.23
C PHE A 61 -7.37 5.99 -3.06
N ASP A 62 -7.30 5.86 -4.38
CA ASP A 62 -8.23 6.50 -5.31
C ASP A 62 -9.25 5.46 -5.79
N SER A 63 -10.47 5.54 -5.24
CA SER A 63 -11.56 4.61 -5.55
C SER A 63 -12.07 4.73 -6.98
N HIS A 64 -11.89 5.87 -7.66
CA HIS A 64 -12.33 6.05 -9.05
C HIS A 64 -11.43 5.31 -10.01
N GLN A 65 -10.14 5.28 -9.73
CA GLN A 65 -9.13 4.62 -10.57
C GLN A 65 -8.75 3.23 -10.06
N ASN A 66 -9.19 2.87 -8.85
CA ASN A 66 -8.80 1.66 -8.14
C ASN A 66 -7.27 1.50 -8.02
N VAL A 67 -6.59 2.61 -7.69
CA VAL A 67 -5.13 2.65 -7.52
C VAL A 67 -4.73 3.37 -6.23
N ILE A 68 -3.58 3.01 -5.67
CA ILE A 68 -2.94 3.76 -4.62
C ILE A 68 -2.09 4.86 -5.25
N LYS A 69 -2.40 6.13 -4.93
CA LYS A 69 -1.54 7.27 -5.27
C LYS A 69 -0.45 7.38 -4.22
N CYS A 70 0.73 6.87 -4.55
CA CYS A 70 1.90 6.82 -3.69
C CYS A 70 2.54 8.20 -3.57
N VAL A 71 2.79 8.59 -2.32
CA VAL A 71 3.54 9.80 -1.93
C VAL A 71 4.98 9.44 -1.53
N SER A 72 5.18 8.29 -0.88
CA SER A 72 6.51 7.81 -0.50
C SER A 72 6.61 6.30 -0.68
N VAL A 73 7.72 5.84 -1.26
CA VAL A 73 8.03 4.42 -1.41
C VAL A 73 9.49 4.19 -1.01
N ARG A 74 9.74 3.22 -0.12
CA ARG A 74 11.10 2.74 0.20
C ARG A 74 11.09 1.25 0.53
N GLU A 75 12.25 0.61 0.46
CA GLU A 75 12.39 -0.76 0.96
C GLU A 75 11.99 -0.81 2.45
N ALA A 76 11.24 -1.84 2.82
CA ALA A 76 10.76 -2.04 4.19
C ALA A 76 11.78 -2.84 5.00
N LEU A 77 11.85 -2.56 6.30
CA LEU A 77 12.59 -3.42 7.23
C LEU A 77 11.73 -4.65 7.61
N PRO A 78 12.32 -5.84 7.81
CA PRO A 78 11.56 -7.04 8.22
C PRO A 78 10.74 -6.85 9.50
N GLU A 79 11.28 -6.08 10.45
CA GLU A 79 10.61 -5.75 11.71
C GLU A 79 9.35 -4.91 11.48
N GLU A 80 9.41 -3.91 10.59
CA GLU A 80 8.25 -3.06 10.23
C GLU A 80 7.09 -3.90 9.71
N TYR A 81 7.37 -4.89 8.87
CA TYR A 81 6.37 -5.80 8.34
C TYR A 81 5.67 -6.59 9.44
N THR A 82 6.47 -7.19 10.32
CA THR A 82 5.97 -8.07 11.38
C THR A 82 5.10 -7.27 12.36
N THR A 83 5.55 -6.09 12.76
CA THR A 83 4.78 -5.16 13.59
C THR A 83 3.50 -4.73 12.88
N HIS A 84 3.58 -4.36 11.59
CA HIS A 84 2.41 -3.93 10.83
C HIS A 84 1.36 -5.03 10.72
N GLN A 85 1.76 -6.26 10.39
CA GLN A 85 0.83 -7.40 10.32
C GLN A 85 0.15 -7.65 11.67
N THR A 86 0.90 -7.57 12.77
CA THR A 86 0.35 -7.70 14.13
C THR A 86 -0.67 -6.60 14.42
N CYS A 87 -0.37 -5.35 14.06
CA CYS A 87 -1.31 -4.23 14.22
C CYS A 87 -2.58 -4.43 13.39
N VAL A 88 -2.45 -4.83 12.12
CA VAL A 88 -3.61 -5.08 11.24
C VAL A 88 -4.51 -6.18 11.81
N GLN A 89 -3.92 -7.29 12.28
CA GLN A 89 -4.66 -8.39 12.90
C GLN A 89 -5.41 -7.93 14.16
N ARG A 90 -4.74 -7.17 15.05
CA ARG A 90 -5.37 -6.62 16.26
C ARG A 90 -6.51 -5.67 15.94
N CYS A 91 -6.33 -4.77 14.97
CA CYS A 91 -7.38 -3.86 14.54
C CYS A 91 -8.58 -4.59 13.92
N ALA A 92 -8.34 -5.65 13.14
CA ALA A 92 -9.40 -6.48 12.58
C ALA A 92 -10.20 -7.20 13.68
N GLN A 93 -9.50 -7.78 14.66
CA GLN A 93 -10.13 -8.41 15.82
C GLN A 93 -11.00 -7.42 16.59
N TYR A 94 -10.47 -6.24 16.92
CA TYR A 94 -11.22 -5.20 17.63
C TYR A 94 -12.48 -4.75 16.88
N LYS A 95 -12.41 -4.58 15.55
CA LYS A 95 -13.59 -4.24 14.74
C LYS A 95 -14.66 -5.33 14.79
N LEU A 96 -14.27 -6.60 14.82
CA LEU A 96 -15.21 -7.71 14.95
C LEU A 96 -15.89 -7.71 16.32
N GLU A 97 -15.13 -7.49 17.40
CA GLU A 97 -15.66 -7.38 18.76
C GLU A 97 -16.69 -6.24 18.87
N LEU A 98 -16.37 -5.06 18.33
CA LEU A 98 -17.32 -3.94 18.24
C LEU A 98 -18.58 -4.29 17.43
N SER A 99 -18.43 -4.96 16.28
CA SER A 99 -19.56 -5.38 15.46
C SER A 99 -20.49 -6.33 16.20
N ASN A 100 -19.96 -7.18 17.07
CA ASN A 100 -20.77 -8.13 17.84
C ASN A 100 -21.51 -7.41 18.97
N LEU A 101 -20.85 -6.49 19.68
CA LEU A 101 -21.48 -5.66 20.71
C LEU A 101 -22.68 -4.85 20.18
N VAL A 102 -22.57 -4.28 18.98
CA VAL A 102 -23.67 -3.53 18.36
C VAL A 102 -24.84 -4.45 17.97
N ARG A 103 -24.60 -5.72 17.66
CA ARG A 103 -25.66 -6.69 17.31
C ARG A 103 -26.40 -7.26 18.53
N GLU A 104 -25.79 -7.20 19.70
CA GLU A 104 -26.35 -7.68 20.96
C GLU A 104 -27.18 -6.61 21.70
N GLN A 105 -27.21 -5.37 21.20
CA GLN A 105 -28.03 -4.26 21.68
C GLN A 105 -29.26 -4.03 20.80
#